data_AF-A0A0K2RBR1-F1
#
_entry.id   AF-A0A0K2RBR1-F1
#
_cell.length_a   1.000
_cell.length_b   1.000
_cell.length_c   1.000
_cell.angle_alpha   90.00
_cell.angle_beta   90.00
_cell.angle_gamma   90.00
#
_symmetry.space_group_name_H-M   'P 1'
#
loop_
_entity.id
_entity.type
_entity.pdbx_description
1 polymer ?
#
loop_
_entity_poly.entity_id
_entity_poly.type
_entity_poly.pdbx_seq_one_letter_code
_entity_poly.pdbx_strand_id
1 'polypeptide(L)' 'MHTEPQATETVRSVTVEASSTHPADWGRAMAVALNQLIQDIIAATGTDPCRDPEGLDVSLHINAVPTGEAITVVWRG' A
#
# COMPACT_ATOMS: atom_id res chain seq x y z
N MET A 1 12.97 -35.50 -6.61
CA MET A 1 12.14 -34.50 -5.92
C MET A 1 12.68 -33.14 -6.33
N HIS A 2 12.03 -32.49 -7.29
CA HIS A 2 12.38 -31.13 -7.71
C HIS A 2 11.66 -30.19 -6.75
N THR A 3 12.40 -29.50 -5.89
CA THR A 3 11.85 -28.47 -5.02
C THR A 3 11.82 -27.20 -5.85
N GLU A 4 10.64 -26.80 -6.33
CA GLU A 4 10.46 -25.47 -6.92
C GLU A 4 10.79 -24.41 -5.86
N PRO A 5 11.58 -23.37 -6.19
CA PRO A 5 11.77 -22.26 -5.28
C PRO A 5 10.42 -21.58 -5.07
N GLN A 6 9.91 -21.59 -3.84
CA GLN A 6 8.77 -20.74 -3.49
C GLN A 6 9.18 -19.30 -3.78
N ALA A 7 8.52 -18.66 -4.74
CA ALA A 7 8.66 -17.23 -4.96
C ALA A 7 8.34 -16.54 -3.64
N THR A 8 9.32 -15.82 -3.09
CA THR A 8 9.11 -15.04 -1.87
C THR A 8 8.16 -13.91 -2.21
N GLU A 9 6.89 -14.05 -1.81
CA GLU A 9 5.88 -13.01 -1.94
C GLU A 9 6.41 -11.74 -1.24
N THR A 10 6.62 -10.69 -2.01
CA THR A 10 7.17 -9.44 -1.49
C THR A 10 6.03 -8.55 -1.06
N VAL A 11 5.86 -8.42 0.25
CA VAL A 11 4.85 -7.55 0.85
C VAL A 11 5.44 -6.17 1.12
N ARG A 12 4.78 -5.11 0.62
CA ARG A 12 5.11 -3.71 0.94
C ARG A 12 3.89 -3.01 1.50
N SER A 13 4.11 -2.17 2.52
CA SER A 13 3.02 -1.45 3.17
C SER A 13 3.45 -0.03 3.57
N VAL A 14 2.55 0.92 3.39
CA VAL A 14 2.73 2.31 3.83
C VAL A 14 1.57 2.70 4.72
N THR A 15 1.87 3.37 5.84
CA THR A 15 0.86 3.89 6.78
C THR A 15 0.95 5.41 6.85
N VAL A 16 -0.19 6.08 6.72
CA VAL A 16 -0.33 7.54 6.86
C VAL A 16 -1.45 7.83 7.85
N GLU A 17 -1.20 8.77 8.77
CA GLU A 17 -2.23 9.22 9.72
C GLU A 17 -3.14 10.29 9.09
N ALA A 18 -4.44 10.17 9.34
CA ALA A 18 -5.44 11.19 9.12
C ALA A 18 -5.89 11.76 10.47
N SER A 19 -5.97 13.10 10.56
CA SER A 19 -6.42 13.77 11.78
C SER A 19 -7.94 13.78 11.99
N SER A 20 -8.72 13.31 11.00
CA SER A 20 -10.18 13.19 11.06
C SER A 20 -10.59 11.74 11.21
N THR A 21 -11.63 11.49 12.00
CA THR A 21 -12.29 10.19 12.15
C THR A 21 -13.46 10.02 11.18
N HIS A 22 -13.78 11.04 10.36
CA HIS A 22 -14.87 10.95 9.39
C HIS A 22 -14.34 10.37 8.06
N PRO A 23 -14.91 9.26 7.56
CA PRO A 23 -14.43 8.60 6.34
C PRO A 23 -14.35 9.50 5.11
N ALA A 24 -15.24 10.48 5.00
CA ALA A 24 -15.25 11.45 3.90
C ALA A 24 -13.97 12.31 3.81
N ASP A 25 -13.23 12.45 4.90
CA ASP A 25 -12.04 13.28 4.99
C ASP A 25 -10.73 12.50 4.73
N TRP A 26 -10.79 11.16 4.65
CA TRP A 26 -9.61 10.30 4.56
C TRP A 26 -8.94 10.29 3.18
N GLY A 27 -9.63 10.77 2.15
CA GLY A 27 -9.17 10.71 0.76
C GLY A 27 -7.76 11.28 0.57
N ARG A 28 -7.41 12.35 1.31
CA ARG A 28 -6.06 12.93 1.24
C ARG A 28 -4.98 11.99 1.79
N ALA A 29 -5.20 11.39 2.96
CA ALA A 29 -4.24 10.49 3.57
C ALA A 29 -4.11 9.18 2.78
N MET A 30 -5.23 8.65 2.25
CA MET A 30 -5.21 7.53 1.31
C MET A 30 -4.38 7.83 0.05
N ALA A 31 -4.58 9.00 -0.57
CA ALA A 31 -3.81 9.40 -1.75
C ALA A 31 -2.30 9.52 -1.47
N VAL A 32 -1.93 10.02 -0.29
CA VAL A 32 -0.52 10.09 0.14
C VAL A 32 0.05 8.68 0.32
N ALA A 33 -0.67 7.78 1.01
CA ALA A 33 -0.22 6.41 1.25
C ALA A 33 -0.02 5.65 -0.08
N LEU A 34 -0.97 5.78 -1.02
CA LEU A 34 -0.88 5.18 -2.36
C LEU A 34 0.31 5.71 -3.15
N ASN A 35 0.51 7.03 -3.18
CA ASN A 35 1.64 7.62 -3.90
C ASN A 35 2.98 7.16 -3.33
N GLN A 36 3.11 7.11 -2.00
CA GLN A 36 4.32 6.61 -1.34
C GLN A 36 4.56 5.13 -1.65
N LEU A 37 3.51 4.30 -1.59
CA LEU A 37 3.61 2.88 -1.92
C LEU A 37 4.09 2.67 -3.37
N ILE A 38 3.55 3.42 -4.34
CA ILE A 38 4.00 3.36 -5.74
C ILE A 38 5.49 3.70 -5.87
N GLN A 39 5.95 4.75 -5.19
CA GLN A 39 7.37 5.12 -5.21
C GLN A 39 8.25 4.02 -4.59
N ASP A 40 7.82 3.40 -3.49
CA ASP A 40 8.54 2.30 -2.85
C ASP A 40 8.62 1.06 -3.75
N ILE A 41 7.55 0.76 -4.49
CA ILE A 41 7.52 -0.33 -5.47
C ILE A 41 8.49 -0.05 -6.61
N ILE A 42 8.46 1.16 -7.20
CA ILE A 42 9.36 1.56 -8.27
C ILE A 42 10.81 1.51 -7.80
N ALA A 43 11.11 2.06 -6.62
CA ALA A 43 12.46 2.08 -6.07
C ALA A 43 13.01 0.67 -5.84
N ALA A 44 12.16 -0.27 -5.43
CA ALA A 44 12.60 -1.61 -5.06
C ALA A 44 12.57 -2.63 -6.22
N THR A 45 11.73 -2.42 -7.24
CA THR A 45 11.55 -3.38 -8.35
C THR A 45 11.97 -2.82 -9.72
N GLY A 46 12.14 -1.50 -9.83
CA GLY A 46 12.35 -0.82 -11.11
C GLY A 46 11.12 -0.77 -12.02
N THR A 47 9.98 -1.31 -11.58
CA THR A 47 8.74 -1.39 -12.37
C THR A 47 7.76 -0.34 -11.90
N ASP A 48 7.13 0.37 -12.85
CA ASP A 48 6.04 1.30 -12.58
C ASP A 48 4.72 0.53 -12.55
N PRO A 49 4.15 0.29 -11.36
CA PRO A 49 2.97 -0.53 -11.23
C PRO A 49 1.70 0.17 -11.78
N CYS A 50 1.75 1.47 -12.04
CA CYS A 50 0.69 2.19 -12.75
C CYS A 50 0.67 1.93 -14.26
N ARG A 51 1.75 1.35 -14.79
CA ARG A 51 1.85 0.93 -16.21
C ARG A 51 1.66 -0.58 -16.38
N ASP A 52 1.55 -1.30 -15.28
CA ASP A 52 1.23 -2.72 -15.30
C ASP A 52 -0.19 -2.92 -15.82
N PRO A 53 -0.41 -3.68 -16.91
CA PRO A 53 -1.75 -3.97 -17.42
C PRO A 53 -2.62 -4.76 -16.43
N GLU A 54 -2.03 -5.49 -15.48
CA GLU A 54 -2.78 -6.18 -14.41
C GLU A 54 -3.15 -5.24 -13.25
N GLY A 55 -2.49 -4.07 -13.18
CA GLY A 55 -2.71 -3.07 -12.15
C GLY A 55 -2.15 -3.47 -10.79
N LEU A 56 -2.49 -2.66 -9.78
CA LEU A 56 -2.08 -2.88 -8.39
C LEU A 56 -3.22 -3.54 -7.61
N ASP A 57 -3.04 -4.80 -7.21
CA ASP A 57 -3.87 -5.38 -6.17
C ASP A 57 -3.41 -4.87 -4.79
N VAL A 58 -4.22 -3.99 -4.20
CA VAL A 58 -3.90 -3.34 -2.92
C VAL A 58 -4.97 -3.63 -1.87
N SER A 59 -4.53 -3.98 -0.67
CA SER A 59 -5.38 -4.05 0.51
C SER A 59 -5.32 -2.73 1.27
N LEU A 60 -6.49 -2.23 1.68
CA LEU A 60 -6.62 -1.06 2.54
C LEU A 60 -6.99 -1.50 3.96
N HIS A 61 -6.23 -1.05 4.94
CA HIS A 61 -6.50 -1.25 6.36
C HIS A 61 -6.64 0.12 7.04
N ILE A 62 -7.67 0.28 7.87
CA ILE A 62 -7.93 1.52 8.60
C ILE A 62 -8.08 1.16 10.07
N ASN A 63 -7.31 1.81 10.93
CA ASN A 63 -7.33 1.59 12.37
C ASN A 63 -7.45 2.91 13.11
N ALA A 64 -8.39 2.99 14.06
CA ALA A 64 -8.51 4.14 14.92
C ALA A 64 -7.27 4.29 15.82
N VAL A 65 -6.78 5.52 15.92
CA VAL A 65 -5.67 5.92 16.78
C VAL A 65 -6.08 7.13 17.64
N PRO A 66 -5.39 7.45 18.75
CA PRO A 66 -5.81 8.53 19.64
C PRO A 66 -5.98 9.90 18.98
N THR A 67 -5.29 10.13 17.87
CA THR A 67 -5.24 11.40 17.13
C THR A 67 -6.13 11.41 15.87
N GLY A 68 -6.82 10.31 15.57
CA GLY A 68 -7.61 10.16 14.35
C GLY A 68 -7.57 8.72 13.84
N GLU A 69 -7.12 8.53 12.60
CA GLU A 69 -7.12 7.22 11.93
C GLU A 69 -5.77 6.95 11.26
N ALA A 70 -5.28 5.73 11.39
CA ALA A 70 -4.12 5.24 10.65
C ALA A 70 -4.59 4.48 9.41
N ILE A 71 -4.20 4.96 8.24
CA ILE A 71 -4.56 4.40 6.93
C ILE A 71 -3.34 3.67 6.38
N THR A 72 -3.44 2.36 6.24
CA THR A 72 -2.37 1.51 5.71
C THR A 72 -2.78 0.93 4.37
N VAL A 73 -1.95 1.11 3.36
CA VAL A 73 -2.11 0.46 2.05
C VAL A 73 -1.02 -0.59 1.90
N VAL A 74 -1.41 -1.81 1.49
CA VAL A 74 -0.53 -2.96 1.36
C VAL A 74 -0.59 -3.49 -0.06
N TRP A 75 0.58 -3.72 -0.67
CA TRP A 75 0.73 -4.47 -1.91
C TRP A 75 1.43 -5.80 -1.64
N ARG A 76 1.00 -6.84 -2.34
CA ARG A 76 1.63 -8.17 -2.36
C ARG A 76 1.96 -8.53 -3.80
N GLY A 77 3.23 -8.79 -4.09
CA GLY A 77 3.73 -9.13 -5.42
C GLY A 77 4.79 -10.20 -5.42
#